data_AF-A0A965FQ46-F1
#
_entry.id   AF-A0A965FQ46-F1
#
_cell.length_a   1.000
_cell.length_b   1.000
_cell.length_c   1.000
_cell.angle_alpha   90.00
_cell.angle_beta   90.00
_cell.angle_gamma   90.00
#
_symmetry.space_group_name_H-M   'P 1'
#
loop_
_entity.id
_entity.type
_entity.pdbx_description
1 polymer ?
#
loop_
_entity_poly.entity_id
_entity_poly.type
_entity_poly.pdbx_seq_one_letter_code
_entity_poly.pdbx_strand_id
1 'polypeptide(L)'
;LDHQGKAGEKFFENTRFVKEGIIFVGINMPGSNNNKVLDDKECTNKSARTPEMCAAGNKEYEERDAANVAWMADAFKLARDSKAPGIVLVWQGDPGFDLPETEDLDERADAGRSGFTNFLNKLVAETENYAGQVLIVHGDTHFFKVDKPLYSPTKLLPNLTRLQTFGSPSIHWVRVMVDPSSANVFTIDPVIVKQK
;
A
#
# COMPACT_ATOMS: atom_id res chain seq x y z
N LEU A 1 -11.55 11.10 12.98
CA LEU A 1 -11.08 9.85 12.37
C LEU A 1 -12.28 9.31 11.62
N ASP A 2 -12.17 9.26 10.30
CA ASP A 2 -13.22 8.78 9.41
C ASP A 2 -12.97 7.30 9.14
N HIS A 3 -14.06 6.56 8.95
CA HIS A 3 -14.04 5.14 8.63
C HIS A 3 -14.76 4.90 7.30
N GLN A 4 -14.36 3.85 6.57
CA GLN A 4 -15.11 3.42 5.40
C GLN A 4 -16.35 2.63 5.85
N GLY A 5 -17.47 3.33 5.99
CA GLY A 5 -18.72 2.76 6.50
C GLY A 5 -18.91 3.00 7.99
N LYS A 6 -20.02 2.50 8.54
CA LYS A 6 -20.37 2.62 9.96
C LYS A 6 -19.83 1.43 10.76
N ALA A 7 -19.76 1.58 12.08
CA ALA A 7 -19.34 0.51 12.97
C ALA A 7 -20.22 -0.74 12.75
N GLY A 8 -19.57 -1.87 12.44
CA GLY A 8 -20.23 -3.15 12.13
C GLY A 8 -20.58 -3.36 10.65
N GLU A 9 -20.40 -2.37 9.78
CA GLU A 9 -20.50 -2.52 8.33
C GLU A 9 -19.16 -3.04 7.74
N LYS A 10 -19.20 -3.55 6.51
CA LYS A 10 -17.99 -4.01 5.82
C LYS A 10 -17.00 -2.86 5.63
N PHE A 11 -15.71 -3.19 5.75
CA PHE A 11 -14.58 -2.28 5.49
C PHE A 11 -14.41 -1.15 6.51
N PHE A 12 -15.15 -1.17 7.63
CA PHE A 12 -15.03 -0.19 8.72
C PHE A 12 -13.61 -0.08 9.28
N GLU A 13 -12.78 -1.11 9.12
CA GLU A 13 -11.36 -1.11 9.50
C GLU A 13 -10.51 -0.11 8.69
N ASN A 14 -10.93 0.28 7.50
CA ASN A 14 -10.28 1.32 6.71
C ASN A 14 -10.52 2.67 7.36
N THR A 15 -9.45 3.45 7.55
CA THR A 15 -9.52 4.71 8.28
C THR A 15 -8.86 5.85 7.50
N ARG A 16 -9.31 7.08 7.76
CA ARG A 16 -8.70 8.29 7.21
C ARG A 16 -8.77 9.42 8.22
N PHE A 17 -7.74 10.24 8.28
CA PHE A 17 -7.77 11.48 9.04
C PHE A 17 -6.88 12.54 8.39
N VAL A 18 -7.10 13.80 8.78
CA VAL A 18 -6.29 14.93 8.32
C VAL A 18 -5.52 15.48 9.51
N LYS A 19 -4.22 15.70 9.34
CA LYS A 19 -3.37 16.36 10.33
C LYS A 19 -2.42 17.31 9.62
N GLU A 20 -2.44 18.58 10.04
CA GLU A 20 -1.58 19.64 9.47
C GLU A 20 -1.66 19.73 7.93
N GLY A 21 -2.88 19.56 7.39
CA GLY A 21 -3.13 19.60 5.95
C GLY A 21 -2.74 18.32 5.19
N ILE A 22 -2.15 17.32 5.84
CA ILE A 22 -1.81 16.03 5.25
C ILE A 22 -2.93 15.02 5.47
N ILE A 23 -3.27 14.29 4.41
CA ILE A 23 -4.25 13.20 4.46
C ILE A 23 -3.53 11.89 4.84
N PHE A 24 -3.99 11.19 5.86
CA PHE A 24 -3.50 9.86 6.25
C PHE A 24 -4.59 8.83 6.01
N VAL A 25 -4.27 7.73 5.34
CA VAL A 25 -5.21 6.69 4.92
C VAL A 25 -4.69 5.32 5.33
N GLY A 26 -5.43 4.61 6.17
CA GLY A 26 -5.21 3.21 6.50
C GLY A 26 -6.08 2.31 5.63
N ILE A 27 -5.47 1.29 5.04
CA ILE A 27 -6.10 0.38 4.07
C ILE A 27 -5.84 -1.08 4.49
N ASN A 28 -6.90 -1.86 4.57
CA ASN A 28 -6.85 -3.31 4.78
C ASN A 28 -6.44 -4.00 3.47
N MET A 29 -5.13 -4.11 3.28
CA MET A 29 -4.52 -4.80 2.14
C MET A 29 -3.35 -5.65 2.65
N PRO A 30 -3.61 -6.92 3.01
CA PRO A 30 -2.62 -7.85 3.58
C PRO A 30 -1.76 -8.51 2.51
N GLY A 31 -0.61 -9.04 2.92
CA GLY A 31 0.18 -10.00 2.17
C GLY A 31 -0.43 -11.41 2.26
N SER A 32 0.05 -12.37 1.48
CA SER A 32 1.10 -12.22 0.46
C SER A 32 0.57 -11.62 -0.86
N ASN A 33 -0.61 -12.06 -1.33
CA ASN A 33 -1.21 -11.63 -2.60
C ASN A 33 -2.56 -10.92 -2.41
N ASN A 34 -2.66 -10.01 -1.44
CA ASN A 34 -3.95 -9.42 -1.03
C ASN A 34 -5.00 -10.48 -0.64
N ASN A 35 -4.53 -11.61 -0.08
CA ASN A 35 -5.33 -12.81 0.21
C ASN A 35 -6.05 -13.45 -1.00
N LYS A 36 -5.71 -13.04 -2.24
CA LYS A 36 -6.20 -13.67 -3.46
C LYS A 36 -5.48 -14.99 -3.68
N VAL A 37 -6.25 -16.08 -3.71
CA VAL A 37 -5.78 -17.45 -3.95
C VAL A 37 -5.87 -17.75 -5.44
N LEU A 38 -4.78 -18.22 -6.04
CA LEU A 38 -4.66 -18.45 -7.48
C LEU A 38 -5.16 -19.84 -7.90
N ASP A 39 -4.92 -20.86 -7.09
CA ASP A 39 -5.28 -22.25 -7.38
C ASP A 39 -5.47 -23.11 -6.12
N ASP A 40 -5.97 -24.33 -6.30
CA ASP A 40 -6.24 -25.30 -5.21
C ASP A 40 -4.96 -25.72 -4.47
N LYS A 41 -3.80 -25.68 -5.14
CA LYS A 41 -2.52 -26.03 -4.53
C LYS A 41 -2.09 -24.93 -3.55
N GLU A 42 -2.22 -23.67 -3.94
CA GLU A 42 -2.01 -22.53 -3.05
C GLU A 42 -3.03 -22.52 -1.90
N CYS A 43 -4.30 -22.82 -2.22
CA CYS A 43 -5.38 -22.86 -1.24
C CYS A 43 -5.03 -23.72 -0.02
N THR A 44 -4.48 -24.92 -0.28
CA THR A 44 -4.20 -25.97 0.71
C THR A 44 -2.75 -26.01 1.20
N ASN A 45 -1.84 -25.23 0.60
CA ASN A 45 -0.44 -25.21 0.98
C ASN A 45 -0.25 -24.67 2.41
N LYS A 46 0.19 -25.54 3.33
CA LYS A 46 0.36 -25.22 4.76
C LYS A 46 -0.90 -24.59 5.38
N SER A 47 -2.07 -24.94 4.87
CA SER A 47 -3.35 -24.33 5.25
C SER A 47 -4.41 -25.39 5.47
N ALA A 48 -5.33 -25.13 6.41
CA ALA A 48 -6.50 -25.97 6.65
C ALA A 48 -7.72 -25.56 5.79
N ARG A 49 -7.56 -24.63 4.85
CA ARG A 49 -8.65 -24.17 3.97
C ARG A 49 -9.08 -25.27 3.01
N THR A 50 -10.37 -25.36 2.76
CA THR A 50 -10.93 -26.13 1.65
C THR A 50 -11.07 -25.26 0.40
N PRO A 51 -11.24 -25.85 -0.81
CA PRO A 51 -11.50 -25.09 -2.03
C PRO A 51 -12.69 -24.12 -1.89
N GLU A 52 -13.75 -24.51 -1.18
CA GLU A 52 -14.92 -23.65 -0.92
C GLU A 52 -14.56 -22.44 -0.06
N MET A 53 -13.69 -22.61 0.95
CA MET A 53 -13.20 -21.51 1.79
C MET A 53 -12.34 -20.53 0.96
N CYS A 54 -11.53 -21.04 0.03
CA CYS A 54 -10.73 -20.20 -0.86
C CYS A 54 -11.58 -19.48 -1.90
N ALA A 55 -12.60 -20.12 -2.45
CA ALA A 55 -13.56 -19.48 -3.34
C ALA A 55 -14.32 -18.35 -2.62
N ALA A 56 -14.75 -18.59 -1.37
CA ALA A 56 -15.34 -17.54 -0.53
C ALA A 56 -14.35 -16.40 -0.21
N GLY A 57 -13.09 -16.74 0.08
CA GLY A 57 -12.02 -15.77 0.29
C GLY A 57 -11.72 -14.91 -0.93
N ASN A 58 -11.72 -15.49 -2.13
CA ASN A 58 -11.54 -14.73 -3.37
C ASN A 58 -12.70 -13.75 -3.62
N LYS A 59 -13.93 -14.15 -3.29
CA LYS A 59 -15.09 -13.24 -3.37
C LYS A 59 -14.97 -12.08 -2.39
N GLU A 60 -14.51 -12.34 -1.17
CA GLU A 60 -14.21 -11.29 -0.19
C GLU A 60 -13.11 -10.36 -0.70
N TYR A 61 -12.03 -10.91 -1.26
CA TYR A 61 -10.94 -10.14 -1.88
C TYR A 61 -11.47 -9.19 -2.97
N GLU A 62 -12.32 -9.66 -3.88
CA GLU A 62 -12.89 -8.85 -4.96
C GLU A 62 -13.70 -7.66 -4.41
N GLU A 63 -14.55 -7.92 -3.41
CA GLU A 63 -15.34 -6.88 -2.76
C GLU A 63 -14.44 -5.87 -2.01
N ARG A 64 -13.42 -6.36 -1.33
CA ARG A 64 -12.47 -5.53 -0.58
C ARG A 64 -11.58 -4.70 -1.48
N ASP A 65 -11.07 -5.26 -2.58
CA ASP A 65 -10.24 -4.53 -3.55
C ASP A 65 -11.03 -3.38 -4.18
N ALA A 66 -12.29 -3.63 -4.57
CA ALA A 66 -13.19 -2.59 -5.04
C ALA A 66 -13.43 -1.49 -3.99
N ALA A 67 -13.64 -1.88 -2.73
CA ALA A 67 -13.81 -0.93 -1.63
C ALA A 67 -12.54 -0.12 -1.35
N ASN A 68 -11.36 -0.75 -1.33
CA ASN A 68 -10.08 -0.11 -1.12
C ASN A 68 -9.74 0.89 -2.24
N VAL A 69 -10.04 0.53 -3.50
CA VAL A 69 -9.89 1.44 -4.65
C VAL A 69 -10.78 2.67 -4.50
N ALA A 70 -12.06 2.49 -4.15
CA ALA A 70 -12.97 3.61 -3.93
C ALA A 70 -12.51 4.50 -2.77
N TRP A 71 -12.07 3.89 -1.66
CA TRP A 71 -11.56 4.61 -0.49
C TRP A 71 -10.32 5.46 -0.80
N MET A 72 -9.38 4.89 -1.56
CA MET A 72 -8.19 5.58 -2.04
C MET A 72 -8.57 6.74 -2.97
N ALA A 73 -9.43 6.50 -3.96
CA ALA A 73 -9.88 7.53 -4.89
C ALA A 73 -10.55 8.71 -4.16
N ASP A 74 -11.40 8.42 -3.16
CA ASP A 74 -12.01 9.45 -2.31
C ASP A 74 -10.97 10.23 -1.50
N ALA A 75 -9.92 9.57 -1.01
CA ALA A 75 -8.84 10.23 -0.29
C ALA A 75 -8.02 11.16 -1.19
N PHE A 76 -7.71 10.74 -2.42
CA PHE A 76 -7.05 11.60 -3.41
C PHE A 76 -7.94 12.75 -3.87
N LYS A 77 -9.24 12.52 -4.01
CA LYS A 77 -10.21 13.59 -4.28
C LYS A 77 -10.18 14.63 -3.15
N LEU A 78 -10.26 14.18 -1.90
CA LEU A 78 -10.14 15.07 -0.74
C LEU A 78 -8.81 15.83 -0.74
N ALA A 79 -7.69 15.16 -1.05
CA ALA A 79 -6.38 15.78 -1.14
C ALA A 79 -6.33 16.87 -2.22
N ARG A 80 -6.90 16.62 -3.41
CA ARG A 80 -6.99 17.62 -4.49
C ARG A 80 -7.89 18.80 -4.12
N ASP A 81 -9.09 18.54 -3.62
CA ASP A 81 -10.08 19.57 -3.28
C ASP A 81 -9.55 20.51 -2.18
N SER A 82 -8.83 19.95 -1.21
CA SER A 82 -8.22 20.70 -0.11
C SER A 82 -6.84 21.28 -0.43
N LYS A 83 -6.29 20.98 -1.62
CA LYS A 83 -4.92 21.32 -2.02
C LYS A 83 -3.88 20.84 -0.99
N ALA A 84 -4.10 19.65 -0.43
CA ALA A 84 -3.20 19.04 0.53
C ALA A 84 -1.78 18.94 -0.07
N PRO A 85 -0.72 19.30 0.67
CA PRO A 85 0.64 19.19 0.17
C PRO A 85 1.13 17.73 0.09
N GLY A 86 0.50 16.81 0.82
CA GLY A 86 0.77 15.39 0.68
C GLY A 86 -0.32 14.47 1.23
N ILE A 87 -0.21 13.21 0.85
CA ILE A 87 -1.05 12.09 1.29
C ILE A 87 -0.17 10.90 1.68
N VAL A 88 -0.53 10.24 2.78
CA VAL A 88 0.12 9.02 3.27
C VAL A 88 -0.87 7.87 3.17
N LEU A 89 -0.49 6.82 2.47
CA LEU A 89 -1.25 5.57 2.37
C LEU A 89 -0.51 4.48 3.12
N VAL A 90 -1.21 3.73 3.97
CA VAL A 90 -0.61 2.71 4.84
C VAL A 90 -1.36 1.39 4.68
N TRP A 91 -0.63 0.32 4.43
CA TRP A 91 -1.15 -1.05 4.37
C TRP A 91 -0.07 -2.06 4.78
N GLN A 92 -0.36 -3.37 4.77
CA GLN A 92 0.61 -4.38 5.22
C GLN A 92 1.38 -5.06 4.07
N GLY A 93 0.68 -5.57 3.06
CA GLY A 93 1.28 -6.40 2.00
C GLY A 93 2.30 -5.69 1.12
N ASP A 94 3.32 -6.42 0.66
CA ASP A 94 4.22 -5.92 -0.39
C ASP A 94 3.57 -6.16 -1.75
N PRO A 95 3.35 -5.12 -2.57
CA PRO A 95 2.72 -5.31 -3.86
C PRO A 95 3.69 -5.76 -4.98
N GLY A 96 5.00 -5.84 -4.71
CA GLY A 96 6.00 -6.25 -5.69
C GLY A 96 6.21 -5.23 -6.81
N PHE A 97 6.74 -4.05 -6.48
CA PHE A 97 7.15 -3.04 -7.47
C PHE A 97 8.37 -3.49 -8.28
N ASP A 98 8.51 -2.97 -9.50
CA ASP A 98 9.63 -3.31 -10.38
C ASP A 98 10.95 -2.78 -9.83
N LEU A 99 12.04 -3.43 -10.23
CA LEU A 99 13.40 -3.08 -9.82
C LEU A 99 14.18 -2.42 -10.95
N PRO A 100 14.98 -1.37 -10.67
CA PRO A 100 15.84 -0.77 -11.68
C PRO A 100 16.86 -1.74 -12.30
N GLU A 101 17.25 -2.79 -11.56
CA GLU A 101 18.25 -3.75 -12.00
C GLU A 101 17.73 -4.82 -12.97
N THR A 102 16.42 -4.82 -13.26
CA THR A 102 15.73 -5.85 -14.05
C THR A 102 14.86 -5.24 -15.15
N GLU A 103 15.39 -4.30 -15.91
CA GLU A 103 14.65 -3.54 -16.93
C GLU A 103 13.94 -4.38 -18.02
N ASP A 104 14.39 -5.62 -18.24
CA ASP A 104 13.79 -6.56 -19.21
C ASP A 104 12.64 -7.41 -18.63
N LEU A 105 12.34 -7.26 -17.34
CA LEU A 105 11.30 -8.00 -16.62
C LEU A 105 10.29 -7.03 -16.00
N ASP A 106 9.01 -7.35 -16.18
CA ASP A 106 7.90 -6.72 -15.48
C ASP A 106 7.58 -7.57 -14.24
N GLU A 107 8.14 -7.21 -13.08
CA GLU A 107 7.85 -7.88 -11.80
C GLU A 107 6.40 -7.68 -11.37
N ARG A 108 5.78 -6.56 -11.75
CA ARG A 108 4.36 -6.28 -11.48
C ARG A 108 3.43 -7.27 -12.19
N ALA A 109 3.90 -7.94 -13.24
CA ALA A 109 3.18 -8.99 -13.95
C ALA A 109 3.22 -10.37 -13.25
N ASP A 110 3.94 -10.52 -12.13
CA ASP A 110 3.94 -11.76 -11.34
C ASP A 110 2.52 -12.12 -10.87
N ALA A 111 2.05 -13.31 -11.28
CA ALA A 111 0.75 -13.83 -10.88
C ALA A 111 0.60 -13.89 -9.35
N GLY A 112 1.70 -14.16 -8.63
CA GLY A 112 1.79 -14.17 -7.16
C GLY A 112 1.57 -12.82 -6.50
N ARG A 113 1.53 -11.72 -7.26
CA ARG A 113 1.22 -10.36 -6.80
C ARG A 113 -0.02 -9.77 -7.51
N SER A 114 -0.73 -10.56 -8.31
CA SER A 114 -1.89 -10.10 -9.10
C SER A 114 -3.06 -9.55 -8.27
N GLY A 115 -3.12 -9.85 -6.97
CA GLY A 115 -4.09 -9.29 -6.03
C GLY A 115 -3.89 -7.81 -5.71
N PHE A 116 -2.76 -7.22 -6.12
CA PHE A 116 -2.48 -5.79 -5.94
C PHE A 116 -2.60 -4.99 -7.24
N THR A 117 -2.76 -5.65 -8.38
CA THR A 117 -2.67 -5.03 -9.70
C THR A 117 -3.73 -3.95 -9.91
N ASN A 118 -5.00 -4.25 -9.59
CA ASN A 118 -6.07 -3.26 -9.77
C ASN A 118 -5.86 -2.03 -8.89
N PHE A 119 -5.61 -2.23 -7.59
CA PHE A 119 -5.34 -1.14 -6.66
C PHE A 119 -4.19 -0.25 -7.12
N LEU A 120 -3.05 -0.82 -7.50
CA LEU A 120 -1.89 -0.02 -7.91
C LEU A 120 -2.05 0.66 -9.26
N ASN A 121 -2.75 0.07 -10.22
CA ASN A 121 -3.07 0.77 -11.48
C ASN A 121 -3.89 2.04 -11.19
N LYS A 122 -4.79 1.98 -10.21
CA LYS A 122 -5.56 3.14 -9.76
C LYS A 122 -4.70 4.12 -8.94
N LEU A 123 -3.79 3.62 -8.10
CA LEU A 123 -2.86 4.47 -7.36
C LEU A 123 -1.97 5.28 -8.31
N VAL A 124 -1.46 4.65 -9.37
CA VAL A 124 -0.64 5.31 -10.40
C VAL A 124 -1.44 6.44 -11.03
N ALA A 125 -2.65 6.15 -11.51
CA ALA A 125 -3.52 7.15 -12.13
C ALA A 125 -3.86 8.32 -11.17
N GLU A 126 -4.15 8.04 -9.90
CA GLU A 126 -4.41 9.09 -8.90
C GLU A 126 -3.15 9.93 -8.63
N THR A 127 -1.99 9.29 -8.58
CA THR A 127 -0.70 9.95 -8.31
C THR A 127 -0.25 10.85 -9.46
N GLU A 128 -0.45 10.42 -10.71
CA GLU A 128 -0.18 11.24 -11.91
C GLU A 128 -1.01 12.53 -11.94
N ASN A 129 -2.22 12.49 -11.36
CA ASN A 129 -3.15 13.62 -11.30
C ASN A 129 -3.10 14.40 -9.98
N TYR A 130 -2.09 14.15 -9.13
CA TYR A 130 -1.94 14.81 -7.84
C TYR A 130 -0.64 15.61 -7.78
N ALA A 131 -0.74 16.90 -7.50
CA ALA A 131 0.42 17.80 -7.46
C ALA A 131 1.25 17.70 -6.18
N GLY A 132 0.72 17.08 -5.12
CA GLY A 132 1.40 16.91 -3.84
C GLY A 132 2.29 15.67 -3.78
N GLN A 133 2.91 15.45 -2.62
CA GLN A 133 3.75 14.28 -2.35
C GLN A 133 2.89 13.09 -1.88
N VAL A 134 3.18 11.89 -2.41
CA VAL A 134 2.55 10.64 -2.01
C VAL A 134 3.56 9.78 -1.28
N LEU A 135 3.27 9.43 -0.03
CA LEU A 135 4.05 8.45 0.73
C LEU A 135 3.24 7.17 0.87
N ILE A 136 3.78 6.06 0.42
CA ILE A 136 3.22 4.73 0.70
C ILE A 136 4.04 4.05 1.78
N VAL A 137 3.37 3.46 2.76
CA VAL A 137 4.00 2.76 3.89
C VAL A 137 3.48 1.33 3.92
N HIS A 138 4.38 0.35 3.83
CA HIS A 138 4.02 -1.06 3.92
C HIS A 138 5.13 -1.91 4.55
N GLY A 139 4.88 -3.22 4.68
CA GLY A 139 5.83 -4.19 5.24
C GLY A 139 5.92 -5.46 4.38
N ASP A 140 5.74 -6.61 5.02
CA ASP A 140 5.70 -7.97 4.43
C ASP A 140 7.08 -8.56 4.08
N THR A 141 7.93 -7.84 3.33
CA THR A 141 9.20 -8.37 2.82
C THR A 141 10.37 -8.29 3.82
N HIS A 142 10.12 -7.81 5.04
CA HIS A 142 11.05 -7.79 6.20
C HIS A 142 12.37 -7.01 6.03
N PHE A 143 12.56 -6.30 4.91
CA PHE A 143 13.68 -5.39 4.68
C PHE A 143 13.25 -3.93 4.75
N PHE A 144 14.08 -3.05 5.29
CA PHE A 144 13.85 -1.61 5.21
C PHE A 144 14.20 -1.09 3.81
N LYS A 145 13.29 -0.35 3.18
CA LYS A 145 13.52 0.28 1.88
C LYS A 145 12.87 1.65 1.80
N VAL A 146 13.60 2.62 1.27
CA VAL A 146 13.08 3.94 0.89
C VAL A 146 13.53 4.23 -0.52
N ASP A 147 12.58 4.38 -1.44
CA ASP A 147 12.85 4.61 -2.85
C ASP A 147 11.65 5.27 -3.55
N LYS A 148 11.82 5.62 -4.83
CA LYS A 148 10.73 5.94 -5.74
C LYS A 148 10.46 4.68 -6.56
N PRO A 149 9.44 3.87 -6.20
CA PRO A 149 9.28 2.56 -6.81
C PRO A 149 8.90 2.70 -8.29
N LEU A 150 9.33 1.72 -9.09
CA LEU A 150 8.91 1.61 -10.48
C LEU A 150 7.54 0.91 -10.54
N TYR A 151 6.62 1.44 -11.35
CA TYR A 151 5.28 0.87 -11.52
C TYR A 151 5.11 0.08 -12.83
N SER A 152 6.06 0.25 -13.73
CA SER A 152 6.33 -0.59 -14.89
C SER A 152 7.85 -0.57 -15.12
N PRO A 153 8.41 -1.47 -15.94
CA PRO A 153 9.82 -1.41 -16.30
C PRO A 153 10.18 -0.01 -16.77
N THR A 154 11.26 0.56 -16.23
CA THR A 154 11.79 1.90 -16.52
C THR A 154 10.91 3.11 -16.15
N LYS A 155 9.71 2.94 -15.57
CA LYS A 155 8.82 4.07 -15.24
C LYS A 155 8.64 4.28 -13.74
N LEU A 156 8.85 5.52 -13.32
CA LEU A 156 8.64 5.97 -11.95
C LEU A 156 7.61 7.10 -11.88
N LEU A 157 7.07 7.32 -10.69
CA LEU A 157 6.26 8.50 -10.35
C LEU A 157 7.11 9.45 -9.50
N PRO A 158 7.44 10.67 -9.99
CA PRO A 158 8.39 11.54 -9.30
C PRO A 158 7.95 11.98 -7.90
N ASN A 159 6.64 12.06 -7.64
CA ASN A 159 6.05 12.45 -6.36
C ASN A 159 5.64 11.25 -5.49
N LEU A 160 5.88 10.01 -5.92
CA LEU A 160 5.66 8.82 -5.10
C LEU A 160 6.95 8.43 -4.38
N THR A 161 6.87 8.27 -3.07
CA THR A 161 7.94 7.69 -2.25
C THR A 161 7.40 6.47 -1.54
N ARG A 162 8.12 5.36 -1.61
CA ARG A 162 7.85 4.14 -0.86
C ARG A 162 8.67 4.11 0.42
N LEU A 163 8.02 3.69 1.50
CA LEU A 163 8.63 3.31 2.75
C LEU A 163 8.20 1.88 3.09
N GLN A 164 9.12 0.93 2.92
CA GLN A 164 8.98 -0.41 3.47
C GLN A 164 9.60 -0.43 4.86
N THR A 165 8.79 -0.79 5.87
CA THR A 165 9.25 -0.81 7.26
C THR A 165 10.09 -2.04 7.56
N PHE A 166 10.82 -1.97 8.68
CA PHE A 166 11.51 -3.13 9.25
C PHE A 166 10.54 -4.26 9.60
N GLY A 167 11.05 -5.49 9.60
CA GLY A 167 10.32 -6.69 10.00
C GLY A 167 11.23 -7.69 10.70
N SER A 168 10.64 -8.74 11.27
CA SER A 168 11.39 -9.80 11.96
C SER A 168 12.46 -10.40 11.04
N PRO A 169 13.70 -10.63 11.51
CA PRO A 169 14.15 -10.56 12.91
C PRO A 169 14.64 -9.17 13.37
N SER A 170 14.79 -8.21 12.47
CA SER A 170 15.36 -6.88 12.77
C SER A 170 14.27 -5.86 13.08
N ILE A 171 13.73 -5.90 14.30
CA ILE A 171 12.63 -5.01 14.73
C ILE A 171 13.17 -3.61 15.10
N HIS A 172 13.47 -2.81 14.09
CA HIS A 172 13.74 -1.37 14.23
C HIS A 172 12.48 -0.57 13.94
N TRP A 173 12.55 0.76 13.96
CA TRP A 173 11.42 1.61 13.63
C TRP A 173 11.87 2.78 12.77
N VAL A 174 10.90 3.48 12.18
CA VAL A 174 11.14 4.60 11.27
C VAL A 174 10.40 5.81 11.81
N ARG A 175 11.11 6.94 11.94
CA ARG A 175 10.51 8.23 12.24
C ARG A 175 10.21 8.94 10.94
N VAL A 176 8.95 9.25 10.69
CA VAL A 176 8.53 10.10 9.57
C VAL A 176 8.21 11.49 10.11
N MET A 177 9.00 12.48 9.70
CA MET A 177 8.75 13.89 9.97
C MET A 177 7.93 14.47 8.82
N VAL A 178 6.95 15.30 9.17
CA VAL A 178 6.02 15.91 8.23
C VAL A 178 6.19 17.42 8.31
N ASP A 179 6.60 18.04 7.20
CA ASP A 179 6.76 19.48 7.07
C ASP A 179 6.08 19.95 5.77
N PRO A 180 4.82 20.42 5.84
CA PRO A 180 4.06 20.92 4.69
C PRO A 180 4.72 22.10 3.96
N SER A 181 5.70 22.78 4.57
CA SER A 181 6.42 23.91 3.97
C SER A 181 7.65 23.48 3.16
N SER A 182 8.10 22.24 3.35
CA SER A 182 9.20 21.64 2.60
C SER A 182 8.71 21.05 1.29
N ALA A 183 9.49 21.20 0.21
CA ALA A 183 9.19 20.60 -1.09
C ALA A 183 9.05 19.06 -1.02
N ASN A 184 9.76 18.41 -0.08
CA ASN A 184 9.72 16.96 0.07
C ASN A 184 8.53 16.48 0.91
N VAL A 185 7.94 17.35 1.75
CA VAL A 185 6.87 17.09 2.73
C VAL A 185 7.22 16.05 3.81
N PHE A 186 7.76 14.90 3.42
CA PHE A 186 8.10 13.77 4.26
C PHE A 186 9.62 13.61 4.34
N THR A 187 10.16 13.57 5.56
CA THR A 187 11.55 13.17 5.83
C THR A 187 11.54 11.89 6.63
N ILE A 188 12.35 10.90 6.20
CA ILE A 188 12.30 9.53 6.70
C ILE A 188 13.63 9.19 7.37
N ASP A 189 13.60 8.97 8.69
CA ASP A 189 14.76 8.61 9.48
C ASP A 189 14.61 7.19 10.04
N PRO A 190 15.44 6.21 9.64
CA PRO A 190 15.49 4.92 10.31
C PRO A 190 16.09 5.07 11.72
N VAL A 191 15.49 4.40 12.70
CA VAL A 191 15.98 4.38 14.07
C VAL A 191 16.32 2.96 14.49
N ILE A 192 17.63 2.71 14.59
CA ILE A 192 18.18 1.40 14.91
C ILE A 192 18.12 1.15 16.41
N VAL A 193 17.39 0.12 16.78
CA VAL A 193 17.29 -0.35 18.17
C VAL A 193 18.45 -1.28 18.46
N LYS A 194 19.12 -1.08 19.62
CA LYS A 194 20.16 -1.97 20.10
C LYS A 194 19.57 -3.37 20.33
N GLN A 195 20.07 -4.36 19.59
CA GLN A 195 19.73 -5.76 19.82
C GLN A 195 20.45 -6.27 21.07
N LYS A 196 19.75 -7.07 21.88
CA LYS A 196 20.29 -7.69 23.11
C LYS A 196 20.88 -9.05 22.79
#